data_AF-A0A414QXW9-F1
#
_entry.id   AF-A0A414QXW9-F1
#
_cell.length_a   1.000
_cell.length_b   1.000
_cell.length_c   1.000
_cell.angle_alpha   90.00
_cell.angle_beta   90.00
_cell.angle_gamma   90.00
#
_symmetry.space_group_name_H-M   'P 1'
#
loop_
_entity.id
_entity.type
_entity.pdbx_description
1 polymer ?
#
loop_
_entity_poly.entity_id
_entity_poly.type
_entity_poly.pdbx_seq_one_letter_code
_entity_poly.pdbx_strand_id
1 'polypeptide(L)' 'MPYNEKQKNYTMKYLSKLKEIRFRVKQEEYEKYEEAAKKAGYSSLRQFYIDAINEKIEKIDNIAHYIL' A
#
# COMPACT_ATOMS: atom_id res chain seq x y z
N MET A 1 -30.87 15.79 5.47
CA MET A 1 -30.12 15.46 6.70
C MET A 1 -29.05 16.50 6.89
N PRO A 2 -28.92 17.16 8.06
CA PRO A 2 -27.85 18.11 8.29
C PRO A 2 -26.53 17.35 8.16
N TYR A 3 -25.71 17.77 7.20
CA TYR A 3 -24.44 17.12 6.92
C TYR A 3 -23.59 17.18 8.19
N ASN A 4 -23.15 16.02 8.67
CA ASN A 4 -22.56 15.86 9.98
C ASN A 4 -21.12 16.40 10.00
N GLU A 5 -20.97 17.72 10.13
CA GLU A 5 -19.67 18.43 10.11
C GLU A 5 -18.65 17.82 11.07
N LYS A 6 -19.12 17.28 12.21
CA LYS A 6 -18.27 16.56 13.16
C LYS A 6 -17.65 15.29 12.56
N GLN A 7 -18.42 14.49 11.82
CA GLN A 7 -17.90 13.31 11.12
C GLN A 7 -16.90 13.68 10.02
N LYS A 8 -17.17 14.76 9.28
CA LYS A 8 -16.24 15.28 8.26
C LYS A 8 -14.91 15.69 8.89
N ASN A 9 -14.94 16.46 9.98
CA ASN A 9 -13.73 16.92 10.67
C ASN A 9 -12.93 15.76 11.27
N TYR A 10 -13.60 14.76 11.84
CA TYR A 10 -12.94 13.57 12.36
C TYR A 10 -12.23 12.78 11.25
N THR A 11 -12.91 12.58 10.12
CA THR A 11 -12.35 11.89 8.95
C THR A 11 -11.12 12.63 8.41
N MET A 12 -11.21 13.96 8.26
CA MET A 12 -10.09 14.79 7.80
C MET A 12 -8.90 14.75 8.76
N LYS A 13 -9.14 14.77 10.08
CA LYS A 13 -8.08 14.67 11.11
C LYS A 13 -7.40 13.31 11.12
N TYR A 14 -8.12 12.24 10.77
CA TYR A 14 -7.52 10.92 10.61
C TYR A 14 -6.68 10.85 9.34
N LEU A 15 -7.23 11.30 8.20
CA LEU A 15 -6.53 11.29 6.92
C LEU A 15 -5.28 12.17 6.91
N SER A 16 -5.26 13.29 7.65
CA SER A 16 -4.08 14.17 7.72
C SER A 16 -2.85 13.51 8.34
N LYS A 17 -3.01 12.41 9.08
CA LYS A 17 -1.92 11.62 9.65
C LYS A 17 -1.35 10.61 8.66
N LEU A 18 -2.04 10.37 7.55
CA LEU A 18 -1.67 9.37 6.56
C LEU A 18 -1.01 10.06 5.36
N LYS A 19 -0.01 9.39 4.79
CA LYS A 19 0.57 9.77 3.49
C LYS A 19 0.03 8.82 2.44
N GLU A 20 -0.40 9.38 1.31
CA GLU A 20 -0.89 8.61 0.18
C GLU A 20 0.27 8.33 -0.79
N ILE A 21 0.38 7.08 -1.24
CA ILE A 21 1.30 6.70 -2.32
C ILE A 21 0.45 6.47 -3.57
N ARG A 22 0.61 7.34 -4.58
CA ARG A 22 -0.14 7.26 -5.84
C ARG A 22 0.75 6.69 -6.95
N PHE A 23 0.43 5.49 -7.39
CA PHE A 23 1.06 4.88 -8.57
C PHE A 23 0.15 5.04 -9.78
N ARG A 24 0.73 5.50 -10.89
CA ARG A 24 0.11 5.37 -12.21
C ARG A 24 0.83 4.24 -12.93
N VAL A 25 0.08 3.24 -13.33
CA VAL A 25 0.58 2.06 -14.05
C VAL A 25 -0.29 1.85 -15.27
N LYS A 26 0.23 1.15 -16.28
CA LYS A 26 -0.57 0.75 -17.43
C LYS A 26 -1.58 -0.34 -17.03
N GLN A 27 -2.60 -0.54 -17.87
CA GLN A 27 -3.62 -1.56 -17.61
C GLN A 27 -3.01 -2.96 -17.53
N GLU A 28 -2.10 -3.30 -18.45
CA GLU A 28 -1.44 -4.61 -18.47
C GLU A 28 -0.61 -4.88 -17.19
N GLU A 29 -0.03 -3.84 -16.60
CA GLU A 29 0.71 -3.97 -15.33
C GLU A 29 -0.25 -4.19 -14.17
N TYR A 30 -1.36 -3.45 -14.14
CA TYR A 30 -2.38 -3.61 -13.12
C TYR A 30 -2.96 -5.03 -13.10
N GLU A 31 -3.34 -5.57 -14.26
CA GLU A 31 -3.89 -6.93 -14.40
C GLU A 31 -2.87 -7.98 -13.94
N LYS A 32 -1.60 -7.81 -14.32
CA LYS A 32 -0.51 -8.68 -13.87
C LYS A 32 -0.38 -8.68 -12.34
N TYR A 33 -0.44 -7.51 -11.71
CA TYR A 33 -0.36 -7.41 -10.24
C TYR A 33 -1.58 -8.04 -9.56
N GLU A 34 -2.78 -7.83 -10.12
CA GLU A 34 -4.02 -8.40 -9.59
C GLU A 34 -4.01 -9.93 -9.65
N GLU A 35 -3.58 -10.51 -10.78
CA GLU A 35 -3.48 -11.96 -10.93
C GLU A 35 -2.46 -12.55 -9.95
N ALA A 36 -1.30 -11.91 -9.79
CA ALA A 36 -0.27 -12.34 -8.85
C ALA A 36 -0.77 -12.30 -7.40
N ALA A 37 -1.45 -11.22 -7.01
CA ALA A 37 -2.03 -11.07 -5.68
C ALA A 37 -3.10 -12.14 -5.40
N LYS A 38 -3.98 -12.41 -6.38
CA LYS A 38 -4.99 -13.47 -6.27
C LYS A 38 -4.36 -14.84 -6.10
N LYS A 39 -3.34 -15.18 -6.89
CA LYS A 39 -2.59 -16.45 -6.77
C LYS A 39 -1.91 -16.61 -5.42
N ALA A 40 -1.41 -15.52 -4.85
CA ALA A 40 -0.80 -15.49 -3.53
C ALA A 40 -1.82 -15.40 -2.36
N GLY A 41 -3.13 -15.41 -2.65
CA GLY A 41 -4.19 -15.46 -1.63
C GLY A 41 -4.53 -14.10 -1.00
N TYR A 42 -4.10 -12.99 -1.59
CA TYR A 42 -4.40 -11.66 -1.07
C TYR A 42 -5.83 -11.24 -1.36
N SER A 43 -6.48 -10.67 -0.34
CA SER A 43 -7.81 -10.03 -0.45
C SER A 43 -7.74 -8.59 -0.95
N SER A 44 -6.54 -7.97 -0.96
CA SER A 44 -6.34 -6.61 -1.45
C SER A 44 -4.97 -6.41 -2.11
N LEU A 45 -4.95 -5.68 -3.22
CA LEU A 45 -3.72 -5.23 -3.88
C LEU A 45 -2.86 -4.34 -2.96
N ARG A 46 -3.49 -3.56 -2.08
CA ARG A 46 -2.76 -2.70 -1.14
C ARG A 46 -1.83 -3.51 -0.24
N GLN A 47 -2.33 -4.60 0.36
CA GLN A 47 -1.51 -5.41 1.24
C GLN A 47 -0.39 -6.11 0.46
N PHE A 48 -0.71 -6.63 -0.73
CA PHE A 48 0.27 -7.21 -1.63
C PHE A 48 1.43 -6.22 -1.96
N TYR A 49 1.11 -4.96 -2.26
CA TYR A 49 2.13 -3.95 -2.53
C TYR A 49 2.98 -3.61 -1.30
N ILE A 50 2.36 -3.49 -0.13
CA ILE A 50 3.08 -3.18 1.12
C ILE A 50 4.04 -4.31 1.47
N ASP A 51 3.59 -5.56 1.38
CA ASP A 51 4.44 -6.72 1.69
C ASP A 51 5.62 -6.80 0.71
N ALA A 52 5.36 -6.61 -0.60
CA ALA A 52 6.44 -6.59 -1.60
C ALA A 52 7.48 -5.48 -1.35
N ILE A 53 7.04 -4.30 -0.89
CA ILE A 53 7.95 -3.21 -0.52
C ILE A 53 8.76 -3.58 0.73
N ASN A 54 8.11 -4.14 1.76
CA ASN A 54 8.78 -4.54 3.00
C ASN A 54 9.79 -5.67 2.76
N GLU A 55 9.43 -6.70 2.00
CA GLU A 55 10.35 -7.76 1.59
C GLU A 55 11.58 -7.21 0.88
N LYS A 56 11.41 -6.16 0.05
CA LYS A 56 12.53 -5.52 -0.64
C LYS A 56 13.42 -4.77 0.33
N ILE A 57 12.85 -4.05 1.31
CA ILE A 57 13.58 -3.35 2.37
C ILE A 57 14.38 -4.36 3.20
N GLU A 58 13.73 -5.42 3.70
CA GLU A 58 14.36 -6.47 4.49
C GLU A 58 15.54 -7.12 3.74
N LYS A 59 15.39 -7.41 2.44
CA LYS A 59 16.48 -7.94 1.63
C LYS A 59 17.66 -6.98 1.55
N ILE A 60 17.40 -5.67 1.41
CA ILE A 60 18.46 -4.64 1.38
C ILE A 60 19.17 -4.55 2.73
N ASP A 61 18.42 -4.50 3.83
CA ASP A 61 18.97 -4.38 5.19
C ASP A 61 19.80 -5.61 5.56
N ASN A 62 19.33 -6.81 5.21
CA ASN A 62 20.08 -8.04 5.41
C ASN A 62 21.39 -8.04 4.61
N ILE A 63 21.37 -7.59 3.34
CA ILE A 63 22.60 -7.48 2.53
C ILE A 63 23.59 -6.50 3.18
N ALA A 64 23.12 -5.35 3.67
CA ALA A 64 23.96 -4.37 4.35
C ALA A 64 24.60 -4.93 5.63
N HIS A 65 23.88 -5.80 6.37
CA HIS A 65 24.41 -6.46 7.55
C HIS A 65 25.54 -7.46 7.25
N TYR A 66 25.57 -8.08 6.06
CA TYR A 66 26.65 -9.01 5.69
C TYR A 66 27.90 -8.32 5.11
N ILE A 67 27.84 -7.01 4.84
CA ILE A 67 28.95 -6.23 4.22
C ILE A 67 29.74 -5.42 5.27
N LEU A 68 29.24 -5.30 6.50
CA LEU A 68 29.89 -4.67 7.65
C LEU A 68 30.40 -5.72 8.63
#